data_AF-A0A4S8J086-F1
#
_entry.id   AF-A0A4S8J086-F1
#
_cell.length_a   1.000
_cell.length_b   1.000
_cell.length_c   1.000
_cell.angle_alpha   90.00
_cell.angle_beta   90.00
_cell.angle_gamma   90.00
#
_symmetry.space_group_name_H-M   'P 1'
#
loop_
_entity.id
_entity.type
_entity.pdbx_description
1 polymer ?
#
loop_
_entity_poly.entity_id
_entity_poly.type
_entity_poly.pdbx_seq_one_letter_code
_entity_poly.pdbx_strand_id
1 'polypeptide(L)'
;MSLHVFTCVKMQGQQWADLACALRAYMEVLRLVRRLLRETRPYYAKYARENFVNYRKLDDSASLDELLQRAYTHTTWVLNKYSVDQSVADNLKEICCG
;
A
#
# COMPACT_ATOMS: atom_id res chain seq x y z
N MET A 1 -1.33 26.11 9.07
CA MET A 1 -1.28 24.66 8.78
C MET A 1 0.15 24.32 8.44
N SER A 2 0.95 23.97 9.45
CA SER A 2 2.42 23.89 9.34
C SER A 2 2.90 22.55 8.78
N LEU A 3 3.77 22.62 7.78
CA LEU A 3 4.55 21.53 7.18
C LEU A 3 5.62 21.03 8.16
N HIS A 4 5.25 20.15 9.09
CA HIS A 4 6.18 19.48 10.02
C HIS A 4 6.14 17.95 9.90
N VAL A 5 6.21 17.41 8.67
CA VAL A 5 6.24 15.95 8.43
C VAL A 5 7.49 15.50 7.65
N PHE A 6 8.58 16.26 7.72
CA PHE A 6 9.89 15.83 7.21
C PHE A 6 10.97 16.09 8.26
N THR A 7 10.82 15.53 9.46
CA THR A 7 11.97 15.39 10.37
C THR A 7 12.82 14.20 9.91
N CYS A 8 13.79 14.55 9.07
CA CYS A 8 14.97 13.76 8.76
C CYS A 8 15.79 13.56 10.05
N VAL A 9 15.67 12.41 10.70
CA VAL A 9 16.55 11.99 11.80
C VAL A 9 16.96 10.53 11.55
N LYS A 10 18.18 10.35 11.05
CA LYS A 10 18.94 9.09 10.92
C LYS A 10 18.13 7.82 10.61
N MET A 11 17.67 7.67 9.37
CA MET A 11 17.24 6.35 8.87
C MET A 11 18.45 5.66 8.20
N GLN A 12 18.75 4.42 8.59
CA GLN A 12 19.81 3.60 7.99
C GLN A 12 19.42 3.16 6.57
N GLY A 13 20.38 2.77 5.73
CA GLY A 13 20.14 2.46 4.30
C GLY A 13 19.01 1.45 4.04
N GLN A 14 18.87 0.43 4.90
CA GLN A 14 17.78 -0.55 4.83
C GLN A 14 16.41 0.09 5.02
N GLN A 15 16.28 0.99 6.00
CA GLN A 15 15.01 1.65 6.35
C GLN A 15 14.52 2.62 5.25
N TRP A 16 15.43 3.17 4.45
CA TRP A 16 15.06 3.98 3.27
C TRP A 16 14.53 3.13 2.12
N ALA A 17 15.15 1.97 1.87
CA ALA A 17 14.68 1.01 0.87
C ALA A 17 13.27 0.51 1.25
N ASP A 18 13.07 0.19 2.53
CA ASP A 18 11.79 -0.25 3.07
C ASP A 18 10.69 0.80 2.89
N LEU A 19 10.98 2.06 3.23
CA LEU A 19 10.05 3.17 3.03
C LEU A 19 9.72 3.40 1.55
N ALA A 20 10.71 3.30 0.66
CA ALA A 20 10.51 3.44 -0.77
C ALA A 20 9.61 2.33 -1.33
N CYS A 21 9.81 1.07 -0.91
CA CYS A 21 8.96 -0.06 -1.28
C CYS A 21 7.53 0.14 -0.78
N ALA A 22 7.34 0.53 0.48
CA ALA A 22 6.01 0.81 1.04
C ALA A 22 5.26 1.91 0.29
N LEU A 23 5.94 2.99 -0.09
CA LEU A 23 5.36 4.08 -0.87
C LEU A 23 4.99 3.65 -2.30
N ARG A 24 5.84 2.84 -2.94
CA ARG A 24 5.55 2.27 -4.27
C ARG A 24 4.31 1.39 -4.23
N ALA A 25 4.23 0.48 -3.25
CA ALA A 25 3.07 -0.40 -3.06
C ALA A 25 1.79 0.43 -2.85
N TYR A 26 1.84 1.44 -1.98
CA TYR A 26 0.71 2.33 -1.73
C TYR A 26 0.24 3.08 -2.98
N MET A 27 1.18 3.61 -3.79
CA MET A 27 0.83 4.27 -5.05
C MET A 27 0.16 3.31 -6.04
N GLU A 28 0.62 2.06 -6.13
CA GLU A 28 -0.03 1.05 -6.96
C GLU A 28 -1.42 0.69 -6.45
N VAL A 29 -1.61 0.54 -5.14
CA VAL A 29 -2.96 0.34 -4.56
C VAL A 29 -3.90 1.45 -4.99
N LEU A 30 -3.48 2.73 -4.94
CA LEU A 30 -4.30 3.85 -5.39
C LEU A 30 -4.54 3.87 -6.91
N ARG A 31 -3.60 3.35 -7.72
CA ARG A 31 -3.80 3.14 -9.16
C ARG A 31 -4.86 2.06 -9.41
N LEU A 32 -4.84 0.98 -8.64
CA LEU A 32 -5.79 -0.12 -8.73
C LEU A 32 -7.19 0.27 -8.27
N VAL A 33 -7.31 1.07 -7.20
CA VAL A 33 -8.60 1.64 -6.76
C VAL A 33 -9.28 2.45 -7.87
N ARG A 34 -8.50 3.13 -8.73
CA ARG A 34 -9.07 3.86 -9.88
C ARG A 34 -9.66 2.94 -10.96
N ARG A 35 -9.29 1.67 -11.00
CA ARG A 35 -9.85 0.65 -11.92
C ARG A 35 -11.18 0.06 -11.43
N LEU A 36 -11.54 0.27 -10.17
CA LEU A 36 -12.81 -0.18 -9.61
C LEU A 36 -14.01 0.62 -10.19
N LEU A 37 -15.22 0.12 -9.92
CA LEU A 37 -16.48 0.82 -10.17
C LEU A 37 -16.47 2.20 -9.50
N ARG A 38 -16.98 3.22 -10.20
CA ARG A 38 -16.91 4.64 -9.76
C ARG A 38 -17.45 4.87 -8.34
N GLU A 39 -18.54 4.18 -7.99
CA GLU A 39 -19.21 4.29 -6.70
C GLU A 39 -18.42 3.71 -5.53
N THR A 40 -17.52 2.75 -5.77
CA THR A 40 -16.75 2.09 -4.70
C THR A 40 -15.39 2.73 -4.45
N ARG A 41 -14.88 3.51 -5.43
CA ARG A 41 -13.58 4.18 -5.34
C ARG A 41 -13.40 5.04 -4.08
N PRO A 42 -14.37 5.88 -3.66
CA PRO A 42 -14.19 6.74 -2.48
C PRO A 42 -13.98 5.93 -1.21
N TYR A 43 -14.74 4.84 -1.06
CA TYR A 43 -14.62 3.92 0.06
C TYR A 43 -13.24 3.26 0.10
N TYR A 44 -12.80 2.64 -1.00
CA TYR A 44 -11.51 1.95 -1.03
C TYR A 44 -10.30 2.90 -0.98
N ALA A 45 -10.41 4.11 -1.52
CA ALA A 45 -9.37 5.12 -1.39
C ALA A 45 -9.23 5.63 0.06
N LYS A 46 -10.34 5.75 0.79
CA LYS A 46 -10.32 6.05 2.23
C LYS A 46 -9.72 4.89 3.01
N TYR A 47 -10.18 3.66 2.75
CA TYR A 47 -9.68 2.45 3.41
C TYR A 47 -8.16 2.27 3.21
N ALA A 48 -7.64 2.47 1.99
CA ALA A 48 -6.21 2.37 1.71
C ALA A 48 -5.39 3.40 2.50
N ARG A 49 -5.88 4.64 2.61
CA ARG A 49 -5.24 5.70 3.42
C ARG A 49 -5.19 5.35 4.90
N GLU A 50 -6.30 4.88 5.45
CA GLU A 50 -6.41 4.50 6.86
C GLU A 50 -5.51 3.30 7.17
N ASN A 51 -5.49 2.28 6.32
CA ASN A 51 -4.64 1.11 6.50
C ASN A 51 -3.15 1.45 6.43
N PHE A 52 -2.73 2.29 5.48
CA PHE A 52 -1.33 2.71 5.38
C PHE A 52 -0.84 3.42 6.66
N VAL A 53 -1.68 4.26 7.26
CA VAL A 53 -1.38 4.93 8.53
C VAL A 53 -1.39 3.95 9.72
N ASN A 54 -2.27 2.96 9.70
CA ASN A 54 -2.36 1.96 10.76
C ASN A 54 -1.17 1.00 10.76
N TYR A 55 -0.65 0.61 9.58
CA TYR A 55 0.53 -0.26 9.49
C TYR A 55 1.81 0.41 10.01
N ARG A 56 1.89 1.74 10.03
CA ARG A 56 2.96 2.47 10.73
C ARG A 56 2.93 2.27 12.26
N LYS A 57 1.76 1.94 12.82
CA LYS A 57 1.53 1.81 14.26
C LYS A 57 1.39 0.36 14.72
N LEU A 58 1.30 -0.58 13.78
CA LEU A 58 1.25 -1.99 14.10
C LEU A 58 2.66 -2.43 14.47
N ASP A 59 2.73 -2.98 15.69
CA ASP A 59 3.84 -3.57 16.44
C ASP A 59 5.17 -3.75 15.68
N ASP A 60 6.29 -3.38 16.32
CA ASP A 60 7.67 -3.47 15.81
C ASP A 60 8.09 -4.89 15.37
N SER A 61 7.21 -5.88 15.55
CA SER A 61 7.39 -7.29 15.20
C SER A 61 6.94 -7.65 13.77
N ALA A 62 6.08 -6.86 13.13
CA ALA A 62 5.64 -7.14 11.76
C ALA A 62 6.69 -6.67 10.75
N SER A 63 7.25 -7.61 9.98
CA SER A 63 8.20 -7.25 8.91
C SER A 63 7.51 -6.48 7.78
N LEU A 64 8.27 -5.66 7.07
CA LEU A 64 7.77 -4.99 5.86
C LEU A 64 7.15 -5.99 4.88
N ASP A 65 7.78 -7.15 4.72
CA ASP A 65 7.32 -8.20 3.81
C ASP A 65 5.92 -8.70 4.18
N GLU A 66 5.63 -8.90 5.47
CA GLU A 66 4.28 -9.27 5.92
C GLU A 66 3.25 -8.20 5.58
N LEU A 67 3.62 -6.93 5.73
CA LEU A 67 2.75 -5.79 5.41
C LEU A 67 2.50 -5.69 3.91
N LEU A 68 3.53 -5.87 3.09
CA LEU A 68 3.45 -5.88 1.63
C LEU A 68 2.61 -7.06 1.13
N GLN A 69 2.78 -8.24 1.72
CA GLN A 69 1.98 -9.42 1.40
C GLN A 69 0.49 -9.18 1.73
N ARG A 70 0.19 -8.66 2.92
CA ARG A 70 -1.20 -8.31 3.31
C ARG A 70 -1.81 -7.30 2.34
N ALA A 71 -1.05 -6.28 1.95
CA ALA A 71 -1.51 -5.29 0.97
C ALA A 71 -1.81 -5.92 -0.40
N TYR A 72 -0.93 -6.81 -0.89
CA TYR A 72 -1.13 -7.53 -2.14
C TYR A 72 -2.35 -8.46 -2.09
N THR A 73 -2.47 -9.27 -1.04
CA THR A 73 -3.60 -10.20 -0.84
C THR A 73 -4.92 -9.44 -0.76
N HIS A 74 -4.98 -8.37 0.02
CA HIS A 74 -6.20 -7.58 0.16
C HIS A 74 -6.59 -6.90 -1.16
N THR A 75 -5.63 -6.29 -1.85
CA THR A 75 -5.90 -5.60 -3.12
C THR A 75 -6.40 -6.59 -4.17
N THR A 76 -5.78 -7.75 -4.27
CA THR A 76 -6.21 -8.83 -5.18
C THR A 76 -7.63 -9.29 -4.86
N TRP A 77 -7.96 -9.48 -3.58
CA TRP A 77 -9.31 -9.84 -3.16
C TRP A 77 -10.35 -8.77 -3.56
N VAL A 78 -10.03 -7.49 -3.40
CA VAL A 78 -10.91 -6.38 -3.82
C VAL A 78 -11.09 -6.37 -5.34
N LEU A 79 -10.02 -6.58 -6.12
CA LEU A 79 -10.12 -6.63 -7.58
C LEU A 79 -11.03 -7.78 -8.02
N ASN A 80 -10.83 -8.98 -7.46
CA ASN A 80 -11.65 -10.15 -7.74
C ASN A 80 -13.12 -9.93 -7.37
N LYS A 81 -13.39 -9.33 -6.19
CA LYS A 81 -14.73 -8.97 -5.74
C LYS A 81 -15.52 -8.12 -6.75
N TYR A 82 -14.83 -7.28 -7.54
CA TYR A 82 -15.43 -6.44 -8.57
C TYR A 82 -15.15 -6.92 -10.00
N SER A 83 -14.74 -8.18 -10.17
CA SER A 83 -14.45 -8.82 -11.46
C SER A 83 -13.44 -8.03 -12.30
N VAL A 84 -12.52 -7.31 -11.65
CA VAL A 84 -11.39 -6.69 -12.33
C VAL A 84 -10.33 -7.75 -12.54
N ASP A 85 -9.84 -7.86 -13.78
CA ASP A 85 -8.77 -8.80 -14.15
C ASP A 85 -7.58 -8.63 -13.20
N GLN A 86 -7.07 -9.75 -12.67
CA GLN A 86 -5.97 -9.76 -11.73
C GLN A 86 -4.63 -9.38 -12.38
N SER A 87 -4.48 -9.53 -13.70
CA SER A 87 -3.27 -9.12 -14.45
C SER A 87 -2.89 -7.66 -14.23
N VAL A 88 -3.86 -6.81 -13.90
CA VAL A 88 -3.64 -5.39 -13.60
C VAL A 88 -2.79 -5.17 -12.34
N ALA A 89 -2.68 -6.18 -11.47
CA ALA A 89 -1.94 -6.15 -10.22
C ALA A 89 -0.52 -6.71 -10.33
N ASP A 90 -0.05 -7.07 -11.53
CA ASP A 90 1.30 -7.63 -11.74
C ASP A 90 2.39 -6.68 -11.23
N ASN A 91 2.25 -5.38 -11.45
CA ASN A 91 3.17 -4.36 -10.90
C ASN A 91 3.16 -4.34 -9.37
N LEU A 92 1.99 -4.54 -8.74
CA LEU A 92 1.90 -4.61 -7.28
C LEU A 92 2.55 -5.89 -6.76
N LYS A 93 2.38 -7.02 -7.47
CA LYS A 93 3.01 -8.30 -7.16
C LYS A 93 4.54 -8.17 -7.19
N GLU A 94 5.10 -7.53 -8.20
CA GLU A 94 6.55 -7.29 -8.30
C GLU A 94 7.08 -6.43 -7.15
N ILE A 95 6.33 -5.40 -6.74
CA ILE A 95 6.74 -4.54 -5.61
C ILE A 95 6.62 -5.26 -4.26
N CYS A 96 5.61 -6.10 -4.08
CA CYS A 96 5.31 -6.75 -2.80
C CYS A 96 5.97 -8.13 -2.61
N CYS A 97 6.47 -8.75 -3.67
CA CYS A 97 6.99 -10.12 -3.65
C CYS A 97 8.32 -10.28 -4.42
N GLY A 98 8.91 -9.17 -4.88
CA GLY A 98 10.20 -9.13 -5.58
C GLY A 98 11.37 -8.89 -4.65
#